data_AF-A0A9X4QS26-F1
#
_entry.id   AF-A0A9X4QS26-F1
#
_cell.length_a   1.000
_cell.length_b   1.000
_cell.length_c   1.000
_cell.angle_alpha   90.00
_cell.angle_beta   90.00
_cell.angle_gamma   90.00
#
_symmetry.space_group_name_H-M   'P 1'
#
loop_
_entity.id
_entity.type
_entity.pdbx_description
1 polymer ?
#
loop_
_entity_poly.entity_id
_entity_poly.type
_entity_poly.pdbx_seq_one_letter_code
_entity_poly.pdbx_strand_id
1 'polypeptide(L)'
;MYRASFEPTAPGVYRYYAVFSSDNEETWVSSEENSVTVYQSNADTEPPAAPALGGLLEESGRASLSWTADDESIAGFDIYRQSVTDAVYRKIATVAKEARAYTDFTVNNDTTYTYKVAAFDQAYNRAFSEPQTVTPRLVMIDVTLRLHLPDYTPTTDDITIAGGLQWLERVVDQADGAERRDHTRGRGILVQDDGGQVDSV
;
A
#
# COMPACT_ATOMS: atom_id res chain seq x y z
N MET A 1 16.25 -14.84 29.79
CA MET A 1 17.07 -13.75 29.21
C MET A 1 16.46 -13.41 27.87
N TYR A 2 15.98 -12.18 27.68
CA TYR A 2 15.43 -11.74 26.39
C TYR A 2 16.56 -11.13 25.55
N ARG A 3 16.51 -11.34 24.23
CA ARG A 3 17.47 -10.78 23.27
C ARG A 3 16.70 -10.28 22.06
N ALA A 4 17.10 -9.11 21.56
CA ALA A 4 16.73 -8.59 20.25
C ALA A 4 18.02 -8.24 19.50
N SER A 5 17.95 -8.24 18.17
CA SER A 5 19.02 -7.79 17.30
C SER A 5 18.44 -6.83 16.27
N PHE A 6 19.19 -5.81 15.93
CA PHE A 6 18.90 -4.93 14.80
C PHE A 6 20.17 -4.77 13.98
N GLU A 7 20.02 -4.69 12.66
CA GLU A 7 21.11 -4.40 11.76
C GLU A 7 20.90 -2.98 11.21
N PRO A 8 21.81 -2.04 11.50
CA PRO A 8 21.83 -0.74 10.87
C PRO A 8 21.81 -0.86 9.35
N THR A 9 21.06 -0.02 8.66
CA THR A 9 21.00 0.02 7.19
C THR A 9 21.64 1.28 6.61
N ALA A 10 22.13 2.18 7.47
CA ALA A 10 22.87 3.38 7.10
C ALA A 10 23.88 3.74 8.20
N PRO A 11 24.96 4.49 7.89
CA PRO A 11 25.83 5.09 8.88
C PRO A 11 25.06 6.08 9.76
N GLY A 12 25.39 6.14 11.04
CA GLY A 12 24.73 7.02 11.99
C GLY A 12 24.83 6.56 13.42
N VAL A 13 24.24 7.35 14.32
CA VAL A 13 24.13 7.01 15.74
C VAL A 13 22.75 6.39 15.97
N TYR A 14 22.73 5.13 16.40
CA TYR A 14 21.53 4.41 16.73
C TYR A 14 21.41 4.35 18.24
N ARG A 15 20.32 4.93 18.77
CA ARG A 15 19.96 4.85 20.18
C ARG A 15 18.98 3.72 20.38
N TYR A 16 19.19 2.91 21.41
CA TYR A 16 18.34 1.78 21.72
C TYR A 16 18.15 1.65 23.23
N TYR A 17 16.97 1.18 23.60
CA TYR A 17 16.58 0.82 24.96
C TYR A 17 15.56 -0.32 24.87
N ALA A 18 15.47 -1.12 25.91
CA ALA A 18 14.45 -2.16 26.03
C ALA A 18 13.24 -1.58 26.77
N VAL A 19 12.03 -1.93 26.33
CA VAL A 19 10.78 -1.66 27.06
C VAL A 19 10.11 -3.00 27.32
N PHE A 20 9.64 -3.19 28.55
CA PHE A 20 9.04 -4.44 29.00
C PHE A 20 7.79 -4.15 29.83
N SER A 21 6.74 -4.94 29.63
CA SER A 21 5.56 -5.01 30.48
C SER A 21 5.39 -6.44 30.99
N SER A 22 5.02 -6.59 32.27
CA SER A 22 4.65 -7.88 32.87
C SER A 22 3.14 -8.05 33.08
N ASP A 23 2.34 -7.06 32.71
CA ASP A 23 0.94 -6.91 33.10
C ASP A 23 0.04 -6.52 31.91
N ASN A 24 0.23 -7.19 30.78
CA ASN A 24 -0.56 -6.98 29.56
C ASN A 24 -0.59 -5.51 29.10
N GLU A 25 0.58 -4.88 29.04
CA GLU A 25 0.78 -3.52 28.51
C GLU A 25 0.20 -2.41 29.39
N GLU A 26 -0.26 -2.73 30.61
CA GLU A 26 -0.78 -1.75 31.57
C GLU A 26 0.34 -0.88 32.16
N THR A 27 1.48 -1.48 32.50
CA THR A 27 2.69 -0.77 32.91
C THR A 27 3.91 -1.16 32.10
N TRP A 28 4.78 -0.18 31.88
CA TRP A 28 6.00 -0.31 31.09
C TRP A 28 7.21 0.12 31.90
N VAL A 29 8.26 -0.71 31.87
CA VAL A 29 9.57 -0.42 32.45
C VAL A 29 10.59 -0.36 31.30
N SER A 30 11.37 0.73 31.26
CA SER A 30 12.43 0.94 30.27
C SER A 30 13.81 0.70 30.88
N SER A 31 14.74 0.16 30.09
CA SER A 31 16.16 0.18 30.43
C SER A 31 16.76 1.58 30.29
N GLU A 32 18.02 1.74 30.69
CA GLU A 32 18.82 2.89 30.25
C GLU A 32 18.94 2.90 28.72
N GLU A 33 19.01 4.10 28.14
CA GLU A 33 19.34 4.29 26.73
C GLU A 33 20.84 4.02 26.53
N ASN A 34 21.16 3.25 25.50
CA ASN A 34 22.52 3.10 25.02
C ASN A 34 22.58 3.47 23.53
N SER A 35 23.78 3.65 23.01
CA SER A 35 23.98 4.00 21.60
C SER A 35 25.09 3.21 20.94
N VAL A 36 24.96 2.99 19.64
CA VAL A 36 26.02 2.48 18.78
C VAL A 36 26.21 3.44 17.62
N THR A 37 27.47 3.76 17.31
CA THR A 37 27.81 4.54 16.12
C THR A 37 28.25 3.59 15.02
N VAL A 38 27.62 3.75 13.87
CA VAL A 38 27.86 2.96 12.67
C VAL A 38 28.51 3.88 11.65
N TYR A 39 29.66 3.47 11.13
CA TYR A 39 30.39 4.22 10.13
C TYR A 39 30.21 3.58 8.75
N GLN A 40 30.25 4.41 7.71
CA GLN A 40 30.46 3.91 6.36
C GLN A 40 31.86 3.29 6.30
N SER A 41 31.97 2.11 5.70
CA SER A 41 33.30 1.52 5.48
C SER A 41 34.06 2.41 4.50
N ASN A 42 35.28 2.83 4.86
CA ASN A 42 36.15 3.59 3.97
C ASN A 42 36.94 2.69 3.00
N ALA A 43 36.77 1.37 3.09
CA ALA A 43 37.44 0.40 2.22
C ALA A 43 36.65 0.13 0.93
N ASP A 44 35.33 0.31 0.97
CA ASP A 44 34.46 0.06 -0.15
C ASP A 44 33.57 1.30 -0.39
N THR A 45 33.76 1.91 -1.56
CA THR A 45 33.06 3.12 -1.98
C THR A 45 32.25 2.92 -3.25
N GLU A 46 32.25 1.71 -3.81
CA GLU A 46 31.54 1.41 -5.05
C GLU A 46 30.11 0.99 -4.72
N PRO A 47 29.09 1.70 -5.20
CA PRO A 47 27.71 1.29 -4.97
C PRO A 47 27.36 0.01 -5.76
N PRO A 48 26.37 -0.75 -5.30
CA PRO A 48 25.79 -1.82 -6.12
C PRO A 48 25.16 -1.25 -7.39
N ALA A 49 24.87 -2.11 -8.36
CA ALA A 49 24.09 -1.74 -9.53
C ALA A 49 22.70 -1.22 -9.11
N ALA A 50 22.27 -0.14 -9.77
CA ALA A 50 20.95 0.45 -9.55
C ALA A 50 19.83 -0.55 -9.90
N PRO A 51 18.78 -0.68 -9.08
CA PRO A 51 17.59 -1.44 -9.45
C PRO A 51 16.87 -0.81 -10.65
N ALA A 52 16.22 -1.64 -11.46
CA ALA A 52 15.28 -1.18 -12.47
C ALA A 52 13.86 -1.20 -11.91
N LEU A 53 13.36 -0.04 -11.50
CA LEU A 53 11.97 0.13 -11.04
C LEU A 53 11.02 0.07 -12.23
N GLY A 54 10.16 -0.94 -12.26
CA GLY A 54 9.13 -1.10 -13.27
C GLY A 54 7.96 -0.14 -13.08
N GLY A 55 6.97 -0.25 -13.97
CA GLY A 55 5.72 0.50 -13.84
C GLY A 55 5.02 0.20 -12.51
N LEU A 56 4.44 1.23 -11.91
CA LEU A 56 3.63 1.13 -10.70
C LEU A 56 2.22 0.69 -11.09
N LEU A 57 1.60 -0.18 -10.29
CA LEU A 57 0.18 -0.51 -10.47
C LEU A 57 -0.68 0.54 -9.77
N GLU A 58 -1.68 1.07 -10.50
CA GLU A 58 -2.73 1.92 -9.94
C GLU A 58 -3.76 1.06 -9.25
N GLU A 59 -3.85 1.20 -7.92
CA GLU A 59 -4.80 0.47 -7.08
C GLU A 59 -5.46 1.43 -6.09
N SER A 60 -6.65 1.09 -5.60
CA SER A 60 -7.33 1.91 -4.59
C SER A 60 -6.55 1.91 -3.28
N GLY A 61 -6.21 3.10 -2.78
CA GLY A 61 -5.60 3.30 -1.46
C GLY A 61 -4.20 2.71 -1.30
N ARG A 62 -3.53 2.29 -2.38
CA ARG A 62 -2.18 1.73 -2.32
C ARG A 62 -1.38 1.94 -3.60
N ALA A 63 -0.06 1.90 -3.47
CA ALA A 63 0.88 1.93 -4.59
C ALA A 63 1.76 0.68 -4.55
N SER A 64 1.70 -0.13 -5.62
CA SER A 64 2.46 -1.38 -5.72
C SER A 64 3.67 -1.19 -6.63
N LEU A 65 4.86 -1.37 -6.07
CA LEU A 65 6.17 -1.27 -6.71
C LEU A 65 6.68 -2.66 -7.05
N SER A 66 7.30 -2.79 -8.22
CA SER A 66 8.09 -3.97 -8.59
C SER A 66 9.37 -3.56 -9.28
N TRP A 67 10.47 -4.25 -9.00
CA TRP A 67 11.77 -3.94 -9.59
C TRP A 67 12.58 -5.20 -9.88
N THR A 68 13.53 -5.08 -10.81
CA THR A 68 14.58 -6.09 -11.02
C THR A 68 15.91 -5.57 -10.49
N ALA A 69 16.77 -6.49 -10.07
CA ALA A 69 18.12 -6.21 -9.57
C ALA A 69 18.94 -7.49 -9.62
N ASP A 70 20.05 -7.44 -10.35
CA ASP A 70 20.92 -8.59 -10.66
C ASP A 70 22.37 -8.29 -10.20
N ASP A 71 22.52 -7.94 -8.93
CA ASP A 71 23.81 -7.68 -8.30
C ASP A 71 23.89 -8.38 -6.94
N GLU A 72 24.94 -9.18 -6.76
CA GLU A 72 25.16 -9.97 -5.56
C GLU A 72 25.72 -9.16 -4.38
N SER A 73 26.28 -7.98 -4.63
CA SER A 73 26.78 -7.07 -3.59
C SER A 73 25.66 -6.41 -2.78
N ILE A 74 24.43 -6.45 -3.29
CA ILE A 74 23.24 -5.88 -2.63
C ILE A 74 23.02 -6.57 -1.28
N ALA A 75 22.89 -5.77 -0.22
CA ALA A 75 22.49 -6.18 1.11
C ALA A 75 20.98 -5.96 1.37
N GLY A 76 20.36 -5.02 0.66
CA GLY A 76 18.92 -4.75 0.74
C GLY A 76 18.49 -3.57 -0.12
N PHE A 77 17.24 -3.16 0.04
CA PHE A 77 16.68 -2.00 -0.68
C PHE A 77 16.02 -0.99 0.25
N ASP A 78 16.28 0.29 0.03
CA ASP A 78 15.57 1.40 0.65
C ASP A 78 14.53 1.96 -0.32
N ILE A 79 13.28 2.10 0.13
CA ILE A 79 12.17 2.64 -0.67
C ILE A 79 11.99 4.10 -0.28
N TYR A 80 12.04 4.99 -1.28
CA TYR A 80 11.84 6.41 -1.12
C TYR A 80 10.58 6.86 -1.83
N ARG A 81 9.83 7.75 -1.18
CA ARG A 81 8.62 8.37 -1.72
C ARG A 81 8.69 9.88 -1.56
N GLN A 82 8.24 10.58 -2.60
CA GLN A 82 7.98 12.01 -2.62
C GLN A 82 6.49 12.20 -2.97
N SER A 83 5.83 13.17 -2.36
CA SER A 83 4.47 13.58 -2.72
C SER A 83 4.53 14.86 -3.54
N VAL A 84 3.57 15.10 -4.42
CA VAL A 84 3.42 16.44 -5.06
C VAL A 84 3.27 17.57 -4.02
N THR A 85 2.71 17.27 -2.86
CA THR A 85 2.56 18.23 -1.74
C THR A 85 3.81 18.35 -0.87
N ASP A 86 4.70 17.37 -0.92
CA ASP A 86 5.92 17.29 -0.12
C ASP A 86 7.07 16.92 -1.05
N ALA A 87 7.65 17.95 -1.66
CA ALA A 87 8.63 17.85 -2.73
C ALA A 87 10.00 17.31 -2.27
N VAL A 88 10.06 16.57 -1.16
CA VAL A 88 11.27 15.92 -0.65
C VAL A 88 11.05 14.41 -0.61
N TYR A 89 12.02 13.65 -1.12
CA TYR A 89 12.02 12.20 -0.95
C TYR A 89 12.28 11.84 0.51
N ARG A 90 11.41 11.01 1.07
CA ARG A 90 11.61 10.37 2.37
C ARG A 90 11.72 8.88 2.21
N LYS A 91 12.62 8.27 2.98
CA LYS A 91 12.65 6.82 3.12
C LYS A 91 11.40 6.38 3.88
N ILE A 92 10.62 5.48 3.29
CA ILE A 92 9.39 4.94 3.88
C ILE A 92 9.55 3.49 4.34
N ALA A 93 10.51 2.76 3.77
CA ALA A 93 10.76 1.37 4.13
C ALA A 93 12.21 0.96 3.79
N THR A 94 12.66 -0.08 4.48
CA THR A 94 13.82 -0.88 4.09
C THR A 94 13.37 -2.33 4.00
N VAL A 95 13.74 -3.02 2.92
CA VAL A 95 13.37 -4.42 2.64
C VAL A 95 14.61 -5.27 2.37
N ALA A 96 14.47 -6.58 2.55
CA ALA A 96 15.55 -7.56 2.41
C ALA A 96 16.09 -7.67 0.98
N LYS A 97 17.30 -8.22 0.81
CA LYS A 97 17.99 -8.44 -0.48
C LYS A 97 17.14 -9.22 -1.48
N GLU A 98 16.29 -10.13 -1.02
CA GLU A 98 15.47 -11.01 -1.88
C GLU A 98 14.19 -10.31 -2.36
N ALA A 99 13.82 -9.17 -1.77
CA ALA A 99 12.60 -8.46 -2.13
C ALA A 99 12.70 -7.91 -3.56
N ARG A 100 11.65 -8.09 -4.33
CA ARG A 100 11.48 -7.53 -5.70
C ARG A 100 10.20 -6.71 -5.84
N ALA A 101 9.48 -6.54 -4.74
CA ALA A 101 8.24 -5.78 -4.69
C ALA A 101 8.02 -5.17 -3.30
N TYR A 102 7.25 -4.08 -3.26
CA TYR A 102 6.79 -3.40 -2.05
C TYR A 102 5.45 -2.74 -2.33
N THR A 103 4.53 -2.80 -1.36
CA THR A 103 3.25 -2.11 -1.45
C THR A 103 3.17 -1.05 -0.37
N ASP A 104 2.97 0.20 -0.78
CA ASP A 104 2.71 1.32 0.11
C ASP A 104 1.21 1.47 0.36
N PHE A 105 0.77 1.20 1.58
CA PHE A 105 -0.63 1.34 2.02
C PHE A 105 -0.94 2.69 2.69
N THR A 106 0.03 3.62 2.70
CA THR A 106 -0.09 4.92 3.39
C THR A 106 -0.37 6.08 2.44
N VAL A 107 -0.71 5.77 1.19
CA VAL A 107 -1.03 6.74 0.15
C VAL A 107 -2.52 7.05 0.12
N ASN A 108 -2.85 8.27 -0.27
CA ASN A 108 -4.22 8.68 -0.52
C ASN A 108 -4.54 8.63 -2.01
N ASN A 109 -5.79 8.29 -2.33
CA ASN A 109 -6.30 8.41 -3.69
C ASN A 109 -6.22 9.87 -4.18
N ASP A 110 -6.10 10.02 -5.50
CA ASP A 110 -6.00 11.30 -6.21
C ASP A 110 -4.80 12.17 -5.82
N THR A 111 -3.83 11.61 -5.08
CA THR A 111 -2.55 12.25 -4.78
C THR A 111 -1.43 11.60 -5.59
N THR A 112 -0.67 12.42 -6.31
CA THR A 112 0.46 11.94 -7.10
C THR A 112 1.69 11.73 -6.21
N TYR A 113 2.29 10.54 -6.31
CA TYR A 113 3.51 10.15 -5.62
C TYR A 113 4.58 9.73 -6.61
N THR A 114 5.82 10.09 -6.32
CA THR A 114 6.99 9.65 -7.07
C THR A 114 7.87 8.78 -6.18
N TYR A 115 8.25 7.62 -6.70
CA TYR A 115 9.02 6.60 -6.00
C TYR A 115 10.40 6.39 -6.61
N LYS A 116 11.35 6.08 -5.74
CA LYS A 116 12.67 5.53 -6.10
C LYS A 116 12.97 4.33 -5.22
N VAL A 117 13.66 3.34 -5.78
CA VAL A 117 14.22 2.23 -5.02
C VAL A 117 15.73 2.35 -5.06
N ALA A 118 16.37 2.32 -3.88
CA ALA A 118 17.83 2.32 -3.78
C ALA A 118 18.31 0.94 -3.35
N ALA A 119 19.17 0.30 -4.14
CA ALA A 119 19.97 -0.82 -3.65
C ALA A 119 21.08 -0.27 -2.74
N PHE A 120 21.37 -0.97 -1.65
CA PHE A 120 22.53 -0.69 -0.81
C PHE A 120 23.34 -1.95 -0.51
N ASP A 121 24.65 -1.80 -0.32
CA ASP A 121 25.56 -2.87 0.06
C ASP A 121 25.87 -2.87 1.58
N GLN A 122 26.72 -3.79 2.02
CA GLN A 122 27.15 -3.87 3.43
C GLN A 122 28.04 -2.71 3.88
N ALA A 123 28.65 -1.98 2.93
CA ALA A 123 29.43 -0.77 3.19
C ALA A 123 28.56 0.50 3.26
N TYR A 124 27.25 0.37 2.99
CA TYR A 124 26.24 1.41 2.93
C TYR A 124 26.32 2.36 1.73
N ASN A 125 27.02 1.96 0.65
CA ASN A 125 26.93 2.65 -0.63
C ASN A 125 25.54 2.43 -1.24
N ARG A 126 25.07 3.37 -2.07
CA ARG A 126 23.70 3.37 -2.62
C ARG A 126 23.66 3.73 -4.09
N ALA A 127 22.85 2.99 -4.85
CA ALA A 127 22.47 3.36 -6.20
C ALA A 127 20.95 3.39 -6.33
N PHE A 128 20.43 4.47 -6.89
CA PHE A 128 18.99 4.71 -7.05
C PHE A 128 18.51 4.27 -8.43
N SER A 129 17.31 3.70 -8.47
CA SER A 129 16.55 3.54 -9.71
C SER A 129 16.19 4.90 -10.31
N GLU A 130 15.83 4.87 -11.60
CA GLU A 130 15.02 5.95 -12.18
C GLU A 130 13.69 6.10 -11.42
N PRO A 131 13.16 7.32 -11.30
CA PRO A 131 11.91 7.56 -10.59
C PRO A 131 10.71 7.06 -11.39
N GLN A 132 9.70 6.56 -10.69
CA GLN A 132 8.39 6.22 -11.27
C GLN A 132 7.30 6.98 -10.52
N THR A 133 6.25 7.39 -11.24
CA THR A 133 5.14 8.17 -10.68
C THR A 133 3.84 7.40 -10.79
N VAL A 134 3.00 7.50 -9.76
CA VAL A 134 1.65 6.91 -9.72
C VAL A 134 0.69 7.86 -9.04
N THR A 135 -0.56 7.84 -9.47
CA THR A 135 -1.67 8.49 -8.77
C THR A 135 -2.70 7.42 -8.44
N PRO A 136 -2.71 6.88 -7.21
CA PRO A 136 -3.72 5.92 -6.79
C PRO A 136 -5.12 6.47 -7.04
N ARG A 137 -6.01 5.63 -7.57
CA ARG A 137 -7.40 6.01 -7.86
C ARG A 137 -8.32 4.99 -7.25
N LEU A 138 -9.47 5.46 -6.79
CA LEU A 138 -10.56 4.58 -6.38
C LEU A 138 -10.97 3.73 -7.58
N VAL A 139 -10.74 2.42 -7.52
CA VAL A 139 -11.17 1.49 -8.55
C VAL A 139 -12.60 1.06 -8.21
N MET A 140 -13.56 1.54 -9.00
CA MET A 140 -14.95 1.11 -8.86
C MET A 140 -15.13 -0.27 -9.51
N ILE A 141 -15.82 -1.16 -8.81
CA ILE A 141 -16.23 -2.47 -9.33
C ILE A 141 -17.69 -2.39 -9.72
N ASP A 142 -18.00 -2.70 -10.98
CA ASP A 142 -19.38 -2.86 -11.44
C ASP A 142 -19.92 -4.23 -11.00
N VAL A 143 -21.01 -4.22 -10.24
CA VAL A 143 -21.76 -5.43 -9.88
C VAL A 143 -22.98 -5.54 -10.76
N THR A 144 -22.97 -6.50 -11.69
CA THR A 144 -24.15 -6.80 -12.53
C THR A 144 -25.00 -7.87 -11.87
N LEU A 145 -26.22 -7.51 -11.46
CA LEU A 145 -27.23 -8.49 -11.05
C LEU A 145 -28.03 -8.92 -12.28
N ARG A 146 -27.89 -10.18 -12.68
CA ARG A 146 -28.75 -10.78 -13.71
C ARG A 146 -29.89 -11.53 -13.03
N LEU A 147 -31.11 -11.06 -13.24
CA LEU A 147 -32.31 -11.72 -12.77
C LEU A 147 -33.08 -12.28 -13.97
N HIS A 148 -33.39 -13.57 -13.95
CA HIS A 148 -34.31 -14.17 -14.89
C HIS A 148 -35.70 -14.18 -14.26
N LEU A 149 -36.61 -13.37 -14.80
CA LEU A 149 -38.00 -13.33 -14.36
C LEU A 149 -38.80 -14.36 -15.17
N PRO A 150 -39.59 -15.23 -14.52
CA PRO A 150 -40.52 -16.09 -15.22
C PRO A 150 -41.58 -15.28 -15.97
N ASP A 151 -42.10 -15.82 -17.08
CA ASP A 151 -43.10 -15.17 -17.95
C ASP A 151 -44.41 -14.77 -17.24
N TYR A 152 -44.66 -15.34 -16.06
CA TYR A 152 -45.82 -15.01 -15.21
C TYR A 152 -45.57 -13.84 -14.23
N THR A 153 -44.41 -13.19 -14.28
CA THR A 153 -44.13 -12.01 -13.45
C THR A 153 -44.83 -10.79 -14.05
N PRO A 154 -45.79 -10.16 -13.34
CA PRO A 154 -46.50 -9.01 -13.85
C PRO A 154 -45.54 -7.83 -14.11
N THR A 155 -45.69 -7.14 -15.24
CA THR A 155 -44.85 -5.97 -15.60
C THR A 155 -45.15 -4.73 -14.74
N THR A 156 -46.19 -4.79 -13.92
CA THR A 156 -46.64 -3.71 -13.04
C THR A 156 -46.14 -3.87 -11.60
N ASP A 157 -45.49 -4.97 -11.26
CA ASP A 157 -45.05 -5.24 -9.89
C ASP A 157 -43.64 -4.70 -9.63
N ASP A 158 -43.44 -4.15 -8.44
CA ASP A 158 -42.12 -3.78 -7.95
C ASP A 158 -41.29 -5.05 -7.68
N ILE A 159 -40.11 -5.12 -8.30
CA ILE A 159 -39.13 -6.17 -7.96
C ILE A 159 -38.47 -5.76 -6.65
N THR A 160 -38.84 -6.45 -5.57
CA THR A 160 -38.25 -6.24 -4.25
C THR A 160 -37.18 -7.30 -3.98
N ILE A 161 -35.93 -6.87 -3.78
CA ILE A 161 -34.86 -7.74 -3.27
C ILE A 161 -34.97 -7.77 -1.74
N ALA A 162 -35.51 -8.85 -1.20
CA ALA A 162 -35.63 -9.02 0.25
C ALA A 162 -34.27 -9.39 0.89
N GLY A 163 -33.92 -8.70 1.97
CA GLY A 163 -32.71 -8.96 2.77
C GLY A 163 -31.77 -7.75 2.85
N GLY A 164 -30.90 -7.75 3.87
CA GLY A 164 -29.76 -6.83 3.88
C GLY A 164 -28.77 -7.26 2.81
N LEU A 165 -28.36 -6.34 1.94
CA LEU A 165 -27.32 -6.57 0.93
C LEU A 165 -25.91 -6.65 1.57
N GLN A 166 -25.79 -7.33 2.71
CA GLN A 166 -24.54 -7.47 3.47
C GLN A 166 -23.44 -8.19 2.66
N TRP A 167 -23.84 -8.96 1.64
CA TRP A 167 -22.91 -9.55 0.67
C TRP A 167 -22.29 -8.52 -0.28
N LEU A 168 -22.96 -7.38 -0.51
CA LEU A 168 -22.43 -6.25 -1.27
C LEU A 168 -21.50 -5.39 -0.38
N GLU A 169 -21.82 -5.25 0.90
CA GLU A 169 -21.00 -4.51 1.89
C GLU A 169 -19.61 -5.13 2.08
N ARG A 170 -19.50 -6.47 2.06
CA ARG A 170 -18.20 -7.18 2.14
C ARG A 170 -17.28 -6.95 0.94
N VAL A 171 -17.82 -6.54 -0.21
CA VAL A 171 -17.01 -6.22 -1.41
C VAL A 171 -16.46 -4.80 -1.31
N VAL A 172 -17.17 -3.90 -0.64
CA VAL A 172 -16.74 -2.49 -0.44
C VAL A 172 -15.70 -2.38 0.68
N ASP A 173 -15.84 -3.15 1.78
CA ASP A 173 -14.92 -3.09 2.93
C ASP A 173 -13.50 -3.63 2.64
N GLN A 174 -13.30 -4.43 1.59
CA GLN A 174 -11.95 -4.87 1.17
C GLN A 174 -11.21 -3.80 0.33
N ALA A 175 -11.92 -2.78 -0.15
CA ALA A 175 -11.35 -1.68 -0.95
C ALA A 175 -11.05 -0.43 -0.11
N ASP A 176 -11.79 -0.19 0.97
CA ASP A 176 -11.70 1.02 1.80
C ASP A 176 -11.24 0.71 3.22
N GLY A 177 -10.05 0.12 3.34
CA GLY A 177 -9.38 -0.06 4.62
C GLY A 177 -9.04 1.29 5.28
N ALA A 178 -10.02 1.90 5.94
CA ALA A 178 -9.96 2.96 6.97
C ALA A 178 -10.93 4.13 6.73
N GLU A 179 -12.25 3.93 6.72
CA GLU A 179 -13.16 4.92 7.31
C GLU A 179 -14.51 4.29 7.69
N ARG A 180 -14.67 3.91 8.96
CA ARG A 180 -16.01 3.69 9.54
C ARG A 180 -16.68 5.05 9.70
N ARG A 181 -17.38 5.51 8.66
CA ARG A 181 -18.43 6.53 8.79
C ARG A 181 -19.78 5.89 8.53
N ASP A 182 -20.61 5.98 9.55
CA ASP A 182 -22.00 5.58 9.62
C ASP A 182 -22.80 6.07 8.40
N HIS A 183 -23.01 5.17 7.42
CA HIS A 183 -23.83 5.41 6.24
C HIS A 183 -25.21 4.76 6.40
N THR A 184 -25.91 5.08 7.48
CA THR A 184 -27.32 4.72 7.66
C THR A 184 -28.26 5.80 7.09
N ARG A 185 -28.01 6.33 5.88
CA ARG A 185 -28.98 7.20 5.18
C ARG A 185 -29.01 6.97 3.66
N GLY A 186 -29.94 6.10 3.27
CA GLY A 186 -30.78 6.16 2.07
C GLY A 186 -30.15 6.72 0.80
N ARG A 187 -29.61 5.82 -0.03
CA ARG A 187 -29.50 6.06 -1.47
C ARG A 187 -30.22 4.94 -2.19
N GLY A 188 -31.47 5.21 -2.58
CA GLY A 188 -32.23 4.34 -3.47
C GLY A 188 -31.54 4.29 -4.84
N ILE A 189 -31.46 3.10 -5.41
CA ILE A 189 -30.97 2.89 -6.77
C ILE A 189 -32.07 3.39 -7.72
N LEU A 190 -31.79 4.46 -8.46
CA LEU A 190 -32.61 4.89 -9.60
C LEU A 190 -32.29 3.97 -10.78
N VAL A 191 -33.23 3.08 -11.12
CA VAL A 191 -33.17 2.30 -12.36
C VAL A 191 -33.74 3.19 -13.47
N GLN A 192 -32.91 3.54 -14.45
CA GLN A 192 -33.32 4.31 -15.62
C GLN A 192 -33.67 3.31 -16.74
N ASP A 193 -34.93 3.30 -17.17
CA ASP A 193 -35.43 2.49 -18.28
C ASP A 193 -35.15 3.23 -19.60
N ASP A 194 -34.14 2.77 -20.36
CA ASP A 194 -33.92 3.19 -21.74
C ASP A 194 -34.83 2.36 -22.66
N GLY A 195 -36.12 2.71 -22.66
CA GLY A 195 -37.14 2.12 -23.50
C GLY A 195 -36.83 2.32 -24.99
N GLY A 196 -36.22 1.31 -25.63
CA GLY A 196 -36.08 1.23 -27.08
C GLY A 196 -37.43 0.93 -27.75
N GLN A 197 -37.99 1.92 -28.45
CA GLN A 197 -39.08 1.74 -29.41
C GLN A 197 -38.58 0.92 -30.61
N VAL A 198 -39.27 -0.18 -30.92
CA VAL A 198 -39.10 -0.91 -32.18
C VAL A 198 -40.30 -0.57 -33.06
N ASP A 199 -40.07 0.15 -34.15
CA ASP A 199 -41.08 0.46 -35.16
C ASP A 199 -41.67 -0.82 -35.76
N SER A 200 -43.00 -0.86 -35.94
CA SER A 200 -43.71 -1.90 -36.68
C SER A 200 -44.26 -1.34 -38.00
N VAL A 201 -44.07 -2.12 -39.07
CA VAL A 201 -44.57 -1.94 -40.45
C VAL A 201 -46.08 -1.76 -40.52
#